data_AF-A0A7X8JH84-F1
#
_entry.id   AF-A0A7X8JH84-F1
#
_cell.length_a   1.000
_cell.length_b   1.000
_cell.length_c   1.000
_cell.angle_alpha   90.00
_cell.angle_beta   90.00
_cell.angle_gamma   90.00
#
_symmetry.space_group_name_H-M   'P 1'
#
loop_
_entity.id
_entity.type
_entity.pdbx_description
1 polymer ?
#
loop_
_entity_poly.entity_id
_entity_poly.type
_entity_poly.pdbx_seq_one_letter_code
_entity_poly.pdbx_strand_id
1 'polypeptide(L)'
;MRGVDRLKIAICDDDIRDLQQIASLLESYKRGRNAELSYASFQNATELLVSMDSRDYDLLLLDMLMPGINGMQAAREIRERNSRVQIVFLTSSPEYAVESYSVRAYYYILKPASEEKLFPILDKLLDDLKKPEDALLIKTHARLFSLPYLKIEYIEVSAKKLYFYLTDGSSREVTGRLADFEQALLKRPGFIKVHRSYLVNLQWVKELRQGELITVSEKRVPVSRAAYTQVRTAYTQYLFSEAEELVLGKAEDLK
;
A
#
# COMPACT_ATOMS: atom_id res chain seq x y z
N MET A 1 -11.10 13.70 3.65
CA MET A 1 -10.35 14.40 2.58
C MET A 1 -8.88 14.25 2.91
N ARG A 2 -8.10 13.47 2.15
CA ARG A 2 -6.64 13.58 2.23
C ARG A 2 -6.31 14.97 1.68
N GLY A 3 -5.67 15.81 2.50
CA GLY A 3 -5.13 17.08 2.04
C GLY A 3 -4.16 16.81 0.90
N VAL A 4 -4.28 17.61 -0.15
CA VAL A 4 -3.54 17.57 -1.40
C VAL A 4 -2.02 17.41 -1.11
N ASP A 5 -1.41 16.41 -1.75
CA ASP A 5 0.01 16.25 -2.12
C ASP A 5 1.14 16.51 -1.11
N ARG A 6 0.92 16.32 0.20
CA ARG A 6 1.99 16.45 1.21
C ARG A 6 2.56 15.08 1.63
N LEU A 7 3.82 14.80 1.27
CA LEU A 7 4.54 13.60 1.70
C LEU A 7 4.82 13.65 3.22
N LYS A 8 4.36 12.63 3.96
CA LYS A 8 4.58 12.49 5.40
C LYS A 8 5.62 11.43 5.69
N ILE A 9 6.72 11.84 6.33
CA ILE A 9 7.85 10.97 6.62
C ILE A 9 7.97 10.77 8.14
N ALA A 10 8.28 9.56 8.58
CA ALA A 10 8.84 9.35 9.91
C ALA A 10 10.31 8.95 9.78
N ILE A 11 11.17 9.54 10.61
CA ILE A 11 12.58 9.18 10.71
C ILE A 11 12.81 8.56 12.09
N CYS A 12 13.46 7.41 12.16
CA CYS A 12 13.67 6.68 13.41
C CYS A 12 15.07 6.12 13.48
N ASP A 13 15.85 6.59 14.45
CA ASP A 13 17.27 6.29 14.60
C ASP A 13 17.68 6.63 16.03
N ASP A 14 18.41 5.75 16.72
CA ASP A 14 18.83 5.99 18.11
C ASP A 14 20.00 6.98 18.22
N ASP A 15 20.73 7.24 17.12
CA ASP A 15 21.76 8.27 17.07
C ASP A 15 21.16 9.63 16.68
N ILE A 16 21.15 10.57 17.64
CA ILE A 16 20.69 11.94 17.45
C ILE A 16 21.40 12.65 16.29
N ARG A 17 22.68 12.33 16.02
CA ARG A 17 23.45 12.95 14.93
C ARG A 17 22.94 12.48 13.57
N ASP A 18 22.62 11.19 13.44
CA ASP A 18 22.02 10.66 12.22
C ASP A 18 20.62 11.24 12.00
N LEU A 19 19.78 11.33 13.06
CA LEU A 19 18.49 12.02 12.98
C LEU A 19 18.64 13.47 12.48
N GLN A 20 19.61 14.22 13.01
CA GLN A 20 19.87 15.60 12.60
C GLN A 20 20.38 15.68 11.16
N GLN A 21 21.24 14.77 10.73
CA GLN A 21 21.73 14.68 9.36
C GLN A 21 20.58 14.40 8.38
N ILE A 22 19.73 13.42 8.67
CA ILE A 22 18.58 13.06 7.85
C ILE A 22 17.59 14.24 7.79
N ALA A 23 17.29 14.86 8.93
CA ALA A 23 16.42 16.04 8.98
C ALA A 23 16.98 17.20 8.13
N SER A 24 18.30 17.45 8.18
CA SER A 24 18.96 18.44 7.33
C SER A 24 18.83 18.12 5.84
N LEU A 25 18.99 16.85 5.45
CA LEU A 25 18.77 16.40 4.07
C LEU A 25 17.32 16.60 3.63
N LEU A 26 16.34 16.29 4.48
CA LEU A 26 14.92 16.52 4.18
C LEU A 26 14.59 18.01 4.02
N GLU A 27 15.17 18.89 4.84
CA GLU A 27 15.00 20.34 4.69
C GLU A 27 15.75 20.91 3.48
N SER A 28 16.92 20.35 3.11
CA SER A 28 17.60 20.66 1.84
C SER A 28 16.72 20.26 0.65
N TYR A 29 16.18 19.04 0.67
CA TYR A 29 15.30 18.51 -0.36
C TYR A 29 14.04 19.38 -0.54
N LYS A 30 13.35 19.66 0.57
CA LYS A 30 12.14 20.49 0.61
C LYS A 30 12.35 21.86 -0.04
N ARG A 31 13.46 22.53 0.27
CA ARG A 31 13.82 23.83 -0.34
C ARG A 31 14.22 23.69 -1.80
N GLY A 32 15.07 22.72 -2.13
CA GLY A 32 15.59 22.56 -3.49
C GLY A 32 14.55 22.12 -4.52
N ARG A 33 13.53 21.37 -4.10
CA ARG A 33 12.49 20.81 -4.99
C ARG A 33 11.14 21.51 -4.84
N ASN A 34 11.05 22.50 -3.94
CA ASN A 34 9.80 23.14 -3.52
C ASN A 34 8.71 22.09 -3.19
N ALA A 35 9.11 21.02 -2.51
CA ALA A 35 8.25 19.87 -2.24
C ALA A 35 7.41 20.10 -0.97
N GLU A 36 6.14 19.71 -1.00
CA GLU A 36 5.31 19.69 0.20
C GLU A 36 5.62 18.44 1.04
N LEU A 37 6.41 18.64 2.09
CA LEU A 37 6.90 17.56 2.96
C LEU A 37 6.70 17.91 4.43
N SER A 38 6.35 16.91 5.23
CA SER A 38 6.43 16.93 6.70
C SER A 38 7.21 15.73 7.18
N TYR A 39 7.94 15.88 8.28
CA TYR A 39 8.53 14.75 8.96
C TYR A 39 8.37 14.83 10.49
N ALA A 40 8.43 13.66 11.12
CA ALA A 40 8.56 13.50 12.57
C ALA A 40 9.77 12.59 12.87
N SER A 41 10.46 12.85 13.97
CA SER A 41 11.66 12.11 14.39
C SER A 41 11.43 11.33 15.67
N PHE A 42 11.99 10.12 15.73
CA PHE A 42 11.87 9.19 16.86
C PHE A 42 13.26 8.62 17.19
N GLN A 43 13.58 8.47 18.47
CA GLN A 43 14.87 7.92 18.91
C GLN A 43 14.83 6.40 19.17
N ASN A 44 13.65 5.79 19.04
CA ASN A 44 13.48 4.35 19.21
C ASN A 44 12.22 3.87 18.49
N ALA A 45 12.21 2.57 18.17
CA ALA A 45 11.09 1.94 17.48
C ALA A 45 9.76 2.00 18.26
N THR A 46 9.80 1.95 19.60
CA THR A 46 8.58 1.99 20.41
C THR A 46 7.82 3.30 20.24
N GLU A 47 8.51 4.45 20.29
CA GLU A 47 7.91 5.76 20.04
C GLU A 47 7.35 5.88 18.62
N LEU A 48 8.08 5.36 17.63
CA LEU A 48 7.61 5.32 16.24
C LEU A 48 6.30 4.54 16.15
N LEU A 49 6.27 3.30 16.66
CA LEU A 49 5.11 2.40 16.62
C LEU A 49 3.88 3.02 17.28
N VAL A 50 4.03 3.62 18.47
CA VAL A 50 2.95 4.33 19.16
C VAL A 50 2.44 5.51 18.32
N SER A 51 3.32 6.25 17.65
CA SER A 51 2.90 7.38 16.82
C SER A 51 2.03 6.96 15.63
N MET A 52 2.26 5.74 15.11
CA MET A 52 1.54 5.20 13.95
C MET A 52 0.09 4.84 14.24
N ASP A 53 -0.29 4.67 15.51
CA ASP A 53 -1.69 4.44 15.90
C ASP A 53 -2.56 5.69 15.68
N SER A 54 -1.96 6.88 15.61
CA SER A 54 -2.67 8.16 15.47
C SER A 54 -2.24 9.02 14.28
N ARG A 55 -1.18 8.62 13.56
CA ARG A 55 -0.62 9.35 12.41
C ARG A 55 -0.33 8.40 11.26
N ASP A 56 -0.78 8.78 10.07
CA ASP A 56 -0.37 8.13 8.82
C ASP A 56 0.95 8.73 8.33
N TYR A 57 1.87 7.84 7.93
CA TYR A 57 3.09 8.18 7.19
C TYR A 57 3.05 7.50 5.82
N ASP A 58 3.64 8.16 4.83
CA ASP A 58 3.82 7.62 3.48
C ASP A 58 5.18 6.91 3.36
N LEU A 59 6.19 7.38 4.09
CA LEU A 59 7.55 6.86 4.11
C LEU A 59 8.11 6.78 5.54
N LEU A 60 8.77 5.68 5.85
CA LEU A 60 9.62 5.51 7.04
C LEU A 60 11.08 5.46 6.61
N LEU A 61 11.91 6.31 7.19
CA LEU A 61 13.36 6.20 7.16
C LEU A 61 13.80 5.59 8.49
N LEU A 62 14.20 4.33 8.48
CA LEU A 62 14.32 3.52 9.69
C LEU A 62 15.75 3.00 9.83
N ASP A 63 16.42 3.30 10.96
CA ASP A 63 17.61 2.55 11.31
C ASP A 63 17.22 1.13 11.70
N MET A 64 18.08 0.23 11.29
CA MET A 64 17.97 -1.17 11.55
C MET A 64 18.62 -1.56 12.87
N LEU A 65 19.71 -0.88 13.25
CA LEU A 65 20.46 -1.17 14.47
C LEU A 65 20.04 -0.21 15.59
N MET A 66 18.96 -0.56 16.29
CA MET A 66 18.52 0.20 17.47
C MET A 66 18.42 -0.71 18.70
N PRO A 67 18.66 -0.19 19.92
CA PRO A 67 18.46 -0.93 21.16
C PRO A 67 17.00 -1.37 21.36
N GLY A 68 16.82 -2.55 21.97
CA GLY A 68 15.50 -3.09 22.26
C GLY A 68 14.85 -3.66 21.00
N ILE A 69 13.91 -2.92 20.41
CA ILE A 69 13.26 -3.31 19.16
C ILE A 69 14.09 -2.75 18.01
N ASN A 70 14.71 -3.65 17.24
CA ASN A 70 15.50 -3.25 16.08
C ASN A 70 14.61 -2.89 14.89
N GLY A 71 15.17 -2.24 13.86
CA GLY A 71 14.36 -1.77 12.73
C GLY A 71 13.70 -2.88 11.92
N MET A 72 14.31 -4.07 11.83
CA MET A 72 13.68 -5.22 11.15
C MET A 72 12.46 -5.74 11.91
N GLN A 73 12.52 -5.81 13.24
CA GLN A 73 11.40 -6.17 14.09
C GLN A 73 10.29 -5.13 14.00
N ALA A 74 10.63 -3.84 14.08
CA ALA A 74 9.70 -2.74 13.91
C ALA A 74 9.01 -2.81 12.52
N ALA A 75 9.77 -3.04 11.45
CA ALA A 75 9.21 -3.17 10.10
C ALA A 75 8.24 -4.35 9.97
N ARG A 76 8.51 -5.49 10.60
CA ARG A 76 7.58 -6.64 10.62
C ARG A 76 6.27 -6.28 11.29
N GLU A 77 6.32 -5.68 12.47
CA GLU A 77 5.13 -5.24 13.20
C GLU A 77 4.33 -4.20 12.42
N ILE A 78 5.02 -3.25 11.78
CA ILE A 78 4.39 -2.24 10.93
C ILE A 78 3.67 -2.90 9.75
N ARG A 79 4.26 -3.94 9.13
CA ARG A 79 3.65 -4.63 7.99
C ARG A 79 2.39 -5.41 8.37
N GLU A 80 2.28 -5.89 9.60
CA GLU A 80 1.05 -6.54 10.09
C GLU A 80 -0.13 -5.56 10.16
N ARG A 81 0.14 -4.27 10.42
CA ARG A 81 -0.88 -3.22 10.59
C ARG A 81 -1.07 -2.35 9.34
N ASN A 82 -0.01 -2.12 8.57
CA ASN A 82 0.04 -1.22 7.43
C ASN A 82 0.98 -1.76 6.35
N SER A 83 0.39 -2.41 5.35
CA SER A 83 1.10 -2.98 4.20
C SER A 83 1.50 -1.94 3.14
N ARG A 84 1.10 -0.67 3.28
CA ARG A 84 1.24 0.36 2.23
C ARG A 84 2.36 1.37 2.48
N VAL A 85 2.71 1.64 3.73
CA VAL A 85 3.76 2.61 4.05
C VAL A 85 5.11 2.16 3.46
N GLN A 86 5.81 3.06 2.78
CA GLN A 86 7.11 2.74 2.21
C GLN A 86 8.15 2.71 3.33
N ILE A 87 9.04 1.71 3.32
CA ILE A 87 10.10 1.59 4.34
C ILE A 87 11.44 1.65 3.64
N VAL A 88 12.27 2.61 4.00
CA VAL A 88 13.65 2.71 3.55
C VAL A 88 14.55 2.55 4.76
N PHE A 89 15.40 1.53 4.74
CA PHE A 89 16.38 1.34 5.80
C PHE A 89 17.57 2.28 5.61
N LEU A 90 18.00 2.92 6.70
CA LEU A 90 19.20 3.74 6.76
C LEU A 90 20.12 3.14 7.83
N THR A 91 21.17 2.43 7.46
CA THR A 91 21.98 1.74 8.49
C THR A 91 23.44 1.59 8.10
N SER A 92 24.30 1.31 9.08
CA SER A 92 25.74 1.11 8.87
C SER A 92 26.12 -0.34 8.56
N SER A 93 25.17 -1.29 8.63
CA SER A 93 25.46 -2.73 8.53
C SER A 93 24.93 -3.39 7.26
N PRO A 94 25.77 -3.63 6.23
CA PRO A 94 25.34 -4.13 4.92
C PRO A 94 24.73 -5.54 4.93
N GLU A 95 25.01 -6.33 5.98
CA GLU A 95 24.69 -7.76 6.06
C GLU A 95 23.18 -8.06 6.02
N TYR A 96 22.36 -7.07 6.38
CA TYR A 96 20.92 -7.25 6.49
C TYR A 96 20.14 -6.74 5.27
N ALA A 97 20.83 -6.29 4.21
CA ALA A 97 20.18 -5.86 2.98
C ALA A 97 19.26 -6.96 2.42
N VAL A 98 19.70 -8.22 2.48
CA VAL A 98 18.89 -9.37 2.03
C VAL A 98 17.67 -9.60 2.93
N GLU A 99 17.78 -9.38 4.23
CA GLU A 99 16.66 -9.56 5.16
C GLU A 99 15.56 -8.51 4.96
N SER A 100 15.93 -7.30 4.52
CA SER A 100 14.98 -6.21 4.26
C SER A 100 13.91 -6.56 3.21
N TYR A 101 14.19 -7.50 2.30
CA TYR A 101 13.19 -8.02 1.35
C TYR A 101 12.02 -8.73 2.04
N SER A 102 12.25 -9.40 3.18
CA SER A 102 11.20 -10.13 3.90
C SER A 102 10.08 -9.21 4.41
N VAL A 103 10.37 -7.92 4.60
CA VAL A 103 9.41 -6.90 5.02
C VAL A 103 8.98 -5.99 3.87
N ARG A 104 9.28 -6.33 2.61
CA ARG A 104 8.99 -5.50 1.44
C ARG A 104 9.50 -4.05 1.67
N ALA A 105 10.76 -3.92 2.06
CA ALA A 105 11.42 -2.62 2.12
C ALA A 105 11.48 -2.02 0.71
N TYR A 106 11.21 -0.73 0.60
CA TYR A 106 11.26 0.02 -0.66
C TYR A 106 12.70 0.24 -1.12
N TYR A 107 13.60 0.52 -0.18
CA TYR A 107 15.01 0.73 -0.47
C TYR A 107 15.87 0.50 0.77
N TYR A 108 17.17 0.35 0.53
CA TYR A 108 18.16 0.17 1.58
C TYR A 108 19.35 1.09 1.30
N ILE A 109 19.70 1.96 2.25
CA ILE A 109 20.78 2.94 2.13
C ILE A 109 21.82 2.70 3.22
N LEU A 110 23.06 2.50 2.81
CA LEU A 110 24.19 2.50 3.73
C LEU A 110 24.52 3.92 4.19
N LYS A 111 24.58 4.12 5.51
CA LYS A 111 25.06 5.35 6.13
C LYS A 111 26.53 5.65 5.71
N PRO A 112 26.92 6.92 5.58
CA PRO A 112 26.09 8.11 5.77
C PRO A 112 25.07 8.30 4.63
N ALA A 113 23.88 8.78 5.00
CA ALA A 113 22.89 9.23 4.04
C ALA A 113 23.40 10.50 3.33
N SER A 114 23.12 10.62 2.03
CA SER A 114 23.53 11.77 1.22
C SER A 114 22.43 12.14 0.23
N GLU A 115 22.51 13.35 -0.31
CA GLU A 115 21.55 13.84 -1.32
C GLU A 115 21.47 12.88 -2.52
N GLU A 116 22.63 12.43 -3.01
CA GLU A 116 22.74 11.48 -4.14
C GLU A 116 22.00 10.16 -3.90
N LYS A 117 21.96 9.68 -2.65
CA LYS A 117 21.30 8.41 -2.31
C LYS A 117 19.81 8.60 -1.99
N LEU A 118 19.47 9.65 -1.23
CA LEU A 118 18.12 9.82 -0.69
C LEU A 118 17.18 10.55 -1.66
N PHE A 119 17.66 11.56 -2.40
CA PHE A 119 16.78 12.41 -3.19
C PHE A 119 16.10 11.67 -4.35
N PRO A 120 16.77 10.77 -5.11
CA PRO A 120 16.10 10.01 -6.16
C PRO A 120 14.94 9.16 -5.65
N ILE A 121 15.04 8.64 -4.42
CA ILE A 121 13.99 7.86 -3.76
C ILE A 121 12.80 8.77 -3.44
N LEU A 122 13.06 9.95 -2.86
CA LEU A 122 12.01 10.93 -2.56
C LEU A 122 11.33 11.47 -3.83
N ASP A 123 12.11 11.72 -4.89
CA ASP A 123 11.61 12.16 -6.20
C ASP A 123 10.62 11.12 -6.76
N LYS A 124 11.02 9.84 -6.78
CA LYS A 124 10.17 8.75 -7.25
C LYS A 124 8.88 8.62 -6.44
N LEU A 125 8.97 8.71 -5.11
CA LEU A 125 7.80 8.65 -4.23
C LEU A 125 6.85 9.83 -4.42
N LEU A 126 7.37 11.04 -4.58
CA LEU A 126 6.54 12.22 -4.86
C LEU A 126 5.89 12.15 -6.24
N ASP A 127 6.59 11.63 -7.25
CA ASP A 127 6.00 11.44 -8.57
C ASP A 127 4.91 10.37 -8.55
N ASP A 128 5.09 9.30 -7.76
CA ASP A 128 4.06 8.29 -7.54
C ASP A 128 2.84 8.87 -6.79
N LEU A 129 3.03 9.84 -5.90
CA LEU A 129 1.92 10.58 -5.24
C LEU A 129 1.20 11.55 -6.18
N LYS A 130 1.91 12.16 -7.14
CA LYS A 130 1.34 13.07 -8.14
C LYS A 130 0.59 12.34 -9.24
N LYS A 131 0.90 11.06 -9.48
CA LYS A 131 0.11 10.25 -10.43
C LYS A 131 -1.33 10.21 -9.92
N PRO A 132 -2.32 10.53 -10.75
CA PRO A 132 -3.72 10.40 -10.34
C PRO A 132 -3.93 8.98 -9.84
N GLU A 133 -4.40 8.85 -8.59
CA GLU A 133 -4.64 7.56 -7.95
C GLU A 133 -5.42 6.69 -8.94
N ASP A 134 -4.87 5.54 -9.31
CA ASP A 134 -5.45 4.70 -10.36
C ASP A 134 -6.87 4.31 -9.94
N ALA A 135 -7.85 4.94 -10.59
CA ALA A 135 -9.21 5.03 -10.09
C ALA A 135 -10.24 4.85 -11.20
N LEU A 136 -11.37 4.27 -10.80
CA LEU A 136 -12.56 4.21 -11.60
C LEU A 136 -13.27 5.57 -11.57
N LEU A 137 -13.40 6.21 -12.72
CA LEU A 137 -14.23 7.41 -12.86
C LEU A 137 -15.70 7.01 -12.92
N ILE A 138 -16.49 7.52 -11.98
CA ILE A 138 -17.93 7.26 -11.89
C ILE A 138 -18.68 8.55 -12.17
N LYS A 139 -19.46 8.54 -13.25
CA LYS A 139 -20.37 9.61 -13.62
C LYS A 139 -21.81 9.16 -13.37
N THR A 140 -22.45 9.80 -12.40
CA THR A 140 -23.89 9.69 -12.15
C THR A 140 -24.59 10.96 -12.65
N HIS A 141 -25.92 10.95 -12.74
CA HIS A 141 -26.69 12.13 -13.15
C HIS A 141 -26.44 13.36 -12.26
N ALA A 142 -26.08 13.17 -10.99
CA ALA A 142 -25.91 14.26 -10.02
C ALA A 142 -24.44 14.54 -9.64
N ARG A 143 -23.52 13.59 -9.87
CA ARG A 143 -22.15 13.66 -9.34
C ARG A 143 -21.15 12.97 -10.26
N LEU A 144 -19.98 13.58 -10.40
CA LEU A 144 -18.78 12.97 -10.96
C LEU A 144 -17.79 12.78 -9.81
N PHE A 145 -17.30 11.56 -9.60
CA PHE A 145 -16.30 11.25 -8.59
C PHE A 145 -15.43 10.07 -9.05
N SER A 146 -14.24 9.95 -8.46
CA SER A 146 -13.34 8.83 -8.70
C SER A 146 -13.34 7.88 -7.50
N LEU A 147 -13.25 6.57 -7.76
CA LEU A 147 -13.01 5.55 -6.74
C LEU A 147 -11.69 4.84 -7.04
N PRO A 148 -10.65 5.02 -6.21
CA PRO A 148 -9.41 4.28 -6.33
C PRO A 148 -9.65 2.77 -6.36
N TYR A 149 -9.09 2.09 -7.36
CA TYR A 149 -9.28 0.64 -7.53
C TYR A 149 -8.85 -0.14 -6.28
N LEU A 150 -7.74 0.26 -5.67
CA LEU A 150 -7.20 -0.33 -4.44
C LEU A 150 -8.11 -0.17 -3.22
N LYS A 151 -9.03 0.80 -3.24
CA LYS A 151 -9.99 1.01 -2.15
C LYS A 151 -11.29 0.24 -2.36
N ILE A 152 -11.54 -0.34 -3.55
CA ILE A 152 -12.73 -1.13 -3.83
C ILE A 152 -12.46 -2.57 -3.38
N GLU A 153 -13.24 -3.04 -2.42
CA GLU A 153 -13.17 -4.40 -1.88
C GLU A 153 -14.03 -5.36 -2.73
N TYR A 154 -15.30 -5.02 -2.89
CA TYR A 154 -16.23 -5.71 -3.78
C TYR A 154 -17.37 -4.79 -4.20
N ILE A 155 -18.09 -5.22 -5.22
CA ILE A 155 -19.26 -4.54 -5.77
C ILE A 155 -20.42 -5.51 -5.69
N GLU A 156 -21.58 -4.99 -5.27
CA GLU A 156 -22.82 -5.76 -5.15
C GLU A 156 -23.96 -5.07 -5.91
N VAL A 157 -24.76 -5.88 -6.61
CA VAL A 157 -26.09 -5.48 -7.06
C VAL A 157 -27.12 -6.03 -6.07
N SER A 158 -27.70 -5.14 -5.27
CA SER A 158 -28.73 -5.47 -4.28
C SER A 158 -29.94 -4.55 -4.44
N ALA A 159 -31.16 -5.11 -4.41
CA ALA A 159 -32.41 -4.37 -4.57
C ALA A 159 -32.44 -3.40 -5.78
N LYS A 160 -31.89 -3.84 -6.93
CA LYS A 160 -31.73 -3.05 -8.18
C LYS A 160 -30.82 -1.83 -8.07
N LYS A 161 -30.03 -1.73 -7.01
CA LYS A 161 -29.03 -0.70 -6.78
C LYS A 161 -27.63 -1.31 -6.83
N LEU A 162 -26.65 -0.52 -7.23
CA LEU A 162 -25.25 -0.92 -7.30
C LEU A 162 -24.49 -0.30 -6.13
N TYR A 163 -23.76 -1.11 -5.38
CA TYR A 163 -22.99 -0.70 -4.22
C TYR A 163 -21.52 -1.04 -4.42
N PHE A 164 -20.65 -0.05 -4.27
CA PHE A 164 -19.21 -0.24 -4.15
C PHE A 164 -18.86 -0.26 -2.67
N TYR A 165 -18.42 -1.40 -2.16
CA TYR A 165 -17.93 -1.55 -0.79
C TYR A 165 -16.44 -1.27 -0.75
N LEU A 166 -16.02 -0.43 0.20
CA LEU A 166 -14.67 0.08 0.29
C LEU A 166 -13.92 -0.52 1.48
N THR A 167 -12.59 -0.51 1.39
CA THR A 167 -11.71 -1.10 2.41
C THR A 167 -11.78 -0.43 3.78
N ASP A 168 -12.33 0.80 3.85
CA ASP A 168 -12.57 1.51 5.11
C ASP A 168 -13.92 1.13 5.76
N GLY A 169 -14.63 0.14 5.20
CA GLY A 169 -15.93 -0.32 5.66
C GLY A 169 -17.11 0.52 5.16
N SER A 170 -16.86 1.64 4.46
CA SER A 170 -17.92 2.45 3.87
C SER A 170 -18.44 1.84 2.56
N SER A 171 -19.60 2.31 2.10
CA SER A 171 -20.13 1.95 0.79
C SER A 171 -20.62 3.16 0.01
N ARG A 172 -20.60 3.05 -1.32
CA ARG A 172 -21.11 4.07 -2.24
C ARG A 172 -22.20 3.46 -3.12
N GLU A 173 -23.41 4.00 -3.00
CA GLU A 173 -24.50 3.72 -3.94
C GLU A 173 -24.23 4.43 -5.27
N VAL A 174 -24.30 3.68 -6.36
CA VAL A 174 -24.06 4.16 -7.72
C VAL A 174 -25.26 3.82 -8.59
N THR A 175 -25.69 4.77 -9.41
CA THR A 175 -26.72 4.53 -10.43
C THR A 175 -26.09 3.93 -11.67
N GLY A 176 -26.60 2.79 -12.12
CA GLY A 176 -26.10 2.08 -13.31
C GLY A 176 -26.26 0.57 -13.20
N ARG A 177 -25.75 -0.16 -14.19
CA ARG A 177 -25.66 -1.62 -14.17
C ARG A 177 -24.22 -2.02 -13.90
N LEU A 178 -24.03 -3.17 -13.24
CA LEU A 178 -22.68 -3.72 -13.02
C LEU A 178 -21.90 -3.86 -14.35
N ALA A 179 -22.59 -4.26 -15.42
CA ALA A 179 -22.03 -4.41 -16.76
C ALA A 179 -21.39 -3.12 -17.31
N ASP A 180 -21.86 -1.94 -16.90
CA ASP A 180 -21.32 -0.64 -17.34
C ASP A 180 -19.88 -0.42 -16.81
N PHE A 181 -19.51 -1.11 -15.72
CA PHE A 181 -18.21 -1.00 -15.06
C PHE A 181 -17.31 -2.23 -15.31
N GLU A 182 -17.88 -3.35 -15.76
CA GLU A 182 -17.16 -4.62 -15.94
C GLU A 182 -15.95 -4.48 -16.89
N GLN A 183 -16.07 -3.73 -17.98
CA GLN A 183 -14.96 -3.57 -18.93
C GLN A 183 -13.74 -2.87 -18.30
N ALA A 184 -13.97 -1.87 -17.45
CA ALA A 184 -12.89 -1.14 -16.78
C ALA A 184 -12.28 -1.98 -15.65
N LEU A 185 -13.13 -2.65 -14.87
CA LEU A 185 -12.71 -3.45 -13.72
C LEU A 185 -12.00 -4.74 -14.14
N LEU A 186 -12.60 -5.55 -15.01
CA LEU A 186 -12.10 -6.88 -15.37
C LEU A 186 -10.85 -6.85 -16.27
N LYS A 187 -10.46 -5.68 -16.80
CA LYS A 187 -9.16 -5.50 -17.46
C LYS A 187 -8.00 -5.55 -16.45
N ARG A 188 -8.27 -5.38 -15.17
CA ARG A 188 -7.26 -5.36 -14.12
C ARG A 188 -7.12 -6.75 -13.50
N PRO A 189 -5.89 -7.27 -13.31
CA PRO A 189 -5.66 -8.64 -12.86
C PRO A 189 -6.23 -8.97 -11.47
N GLY A 190 -6.49 -7.95 -10.63
CA GLY A 190 -7.09 -8.14 -9.30
C GLY A 190 -8.62 -8.23 -9.28
N PHE A 191 -9.34 -7.88 -10.36
CA PHE A 191 -10.80 -7.85 -10.31
C PHE A 191 -11.42 -9.03 -11.05
N ILE A 192 -12.40 -9.67 -10.41
CA ILE A 192 -13.10 -10.82 -10.97
C ILE A 192 -14.59 -10.80 -10.68
N LYS A 193 -15.39 -11.22 -11.66
CA LYS A 193 -16.83 -11.43 -11.50
C LYS A 193 -17.09 -12.81 -10.91
N VAL A 194 -17.63 -12.85 -9.71
CA VAL A 194 -17.81 -14.10 -8.94
C VAL A 194 -19.25 -14.61 -8.97
N HIS A 195 -20.19 -13.70 -9.27
CA HIS A 195 -21.61 -13.97 -9.38
C HIS A 195 -22.27 -12.91 -10.28
N ARG A 196 -23.49 -13.16 -10.77
CA ARG A 196 -24.22 -12.16 -11.60
C ARG A 196 -24.43 -10.80 -10.92
N SER A 197 -24.41 -10.81 -9.59
CA SER A 197 -24.58 -9.63 -8.74
C SER A 197 -23.30 -9.18 -8.03
N TYR A 198 -22.17 -9.87 -8.23
CA TYR A 198 -20.94 -9.56 -7.47
C TYR A 198 -19.69 -9.57 -8.33
N LEU A 199 -18.85 -8.57 -8.09
CA LEU A 199 -17.50 -8.43 -8.64
C LEU A 199 -16.57 -8.10 -7.47
N VAL A 200 -15.46 -8.82 -7.34
CA VAL A 200 -14.57 -8.78 -6.17
C VAL A 200 -13.17 -8.38 -6.59
N ASN A 201 -12.48 -7.62 -5.74
CA ASN A 201 -11.05 -7.42 -5.82
C ASN A 201 -10.33 -8.51 -5.01
N LEU A 202 -9.59 -9.39 -5.69
CA LEU A 202 -8.84 -10.52 -5.12
C LEU A 202 -7.81 -10.08 -4.08
N GLN A 203 -7.30 -8.85 -4.16
CA GLN A 203 -6.40 -8.29 -3.14
C GLN A 203 -7.02 -8.24 -1.74
N TRP A 204 -8.34 -8.15 -1.67
CA TRP A 204 -9.08 -8.06 -0.41
C TRP A 204 -9.82 -9.36 -0.08
N VAL A 205 -9.46 -10.46 -0.72
CA VAL A 205 -9.96 -11.80 -0.37
C VAL A 205 -9.05 -12.41 0.67
N LYS A 206 -9.64 -12.84 1.79
CA LYS A 206 -8.96 -13.61 2.84
C LYS A 206 -8.99 -15.10 2.52
N GLU A 207 -10.12 -15.60 2.06
CA GLU A 207 -10.33 -17.04 1.87
C GLU A 207 -11.36 -17.31 0.76
N LEU A 208 -11.15 -18.37 -0.03
CA LEU A 208 -12.15 -18.94 -0.94
C LEU A 208 -12.67 -20.25 -0.36
N ARG A 209 -13.99 -20.32 -0.13
CA ARG A 209 -14.70 -21.51 0.33
C ARG A 209 -15.62 -22.04 -0.76
N GLN A 210 -16.21 -23.21 -0.55
CA GLN A 210 -17.18 -23.74 -1.51
C GLN A 210 -18.42 -22.83 -1.58
N GLY A 211 -18.61 -22.16 -2.72
CA GLY A 211 -19.77 -21.30 -2.99
C GLY A 211 -19.69 -19.87 -2.44
N GLU A 212 -18.59 -19.48 -1.77
CA GLU A 212 -18.42 -18.11 -1.27
C GLU A 212 -16.94 -17.71 -1.12
N LEU A 213 -16.68 -16.40 -1.14
CA LEU A 213 -15.43 -15.77 -0.74
C LEU A 213 -15.62 -15.06 0.59
N ILE A 214 -14.58 -15.08 1.42
CA ILE A 214 -14.49 -14.27 2.64
C ILE A 214 -13.50 -13.16 2.36
N THR A 215 -13.91 -11.90 2.55
CA THR A 215 -13.04 -10.75 2.40
C THR A 215 -12.19 -10.51 3.65
N VAL A 216 -11.16 -9.66 3.56
CA VAL A 216 -10.34 -9.25 4.70
C VAL A 216 -11.17 -8.54 5.78
N SER A 217 -12.24 -7.84 5.39
CA SER A 217 -13.21 -7.25 6.34
C SER A 217 -14.28 -8.24 6.85
N GLU A 218 -14.05 -9.54 6.67
CA GLU A 218 -14.94 -10.65 7.09
C GLU A 218 -16.32 -10.65 6.41
N LYS A 219 -16.45 -10.02 5.23
CA LYS A 219 -17.70 -10.08 4.45
C LYS A 219 -17.76 -11.35 3.61
N ARG A 220 -18.96 -11.92 3.52
CA ARG A 220 -19.25 -13.14 2.75
C ARG A 220 -19.79 -12.76 1.39
N VAL A 221 -19.04 -13.04 0.33
CA VAL A 221 -19.46 -12.77 -1.06
C VAL A 221 -19.82 -14.08 -1.76
N PRO A 222 -21.09 -14.26 -2.20
CA PRO A 222 -21.50 -15.47 -2.90
C PRO A 222 -20.74 -15.69 -4.21
N VAL A 223 -20.32 -16.93 -4.45
CA VAL A 223 -19.71 -17.37 -5.71
C VAL A 223 -20.67 -18.30 -6.42
N SER A 224 -21.02 -17.97 -7.66
CA SER A 224 -21.90 -18.84 -8.46
C SER A 224 -21.19 -20.15 -8.82
N ARG A 225 -21.96 -21.25 -8.91
CA ARG A 225 -21.43 -22.56 -9.35
C ARG A 225 -20.72 -22.47 -10.70
N ALA A 226 -21.27 -21.67 -11.63
CA ALA A 226 -20.70 -21.48 -12.96
C ALA A 226 -19.35 -20.73 -12.93
N ALA A 227 -19.18 -19.76 -12.02
CA ALA A 227 -17.95 -18.98 -11.91
C ALA A 227 -16.88 -19.65 -11.04
N TYR A 228 -17.25 -20.61 -10.18
CA TYR A 228 -16.37 -21.15 -9.14
C TYR A 228 -15.01 -21.62 -9.65
N THR A 229 -14.99 -22.40 -10.74
CA THR A 229 -13.74 -22.91 -11.32
C THR A 229 -12.83 -21.78 -11.78
N GLN A 230 -13.37 -20.78 -12.47
CA GLN A 230 -12.62 -19.60 -12.92
C GLN A 230 -12.12 -18.77 -11.74
N VAL A 231 -12.97 -18.55 -10.73
CA VAL A 231 -12.61 -17.81 -9.52
C VAL A 231 -11.49 -18.49 -8.76
N ARG A 232 -11.56 -19.81 -8.60
CA ARG A 232 -10.51 -20.59 -7.96
C ARG A 232 -9.19 -20.45 -8.71
N THR A 233 -9.20 -20.62 -10.03
CA THR A 233 -7.98 -20.47 -10.84
C THR A 233 -7.38 -19.07 -10.72
N ALA A 234 -8.21 -18.02 -10.86
CA ALA A 234 -7.74 -16.64 -10.76
C ALA A 234 -7.21 -16.31 -9.37
N TYR A 235 -7.87 -16.77 -8.30
CA TYR A 235 -7.41 -16.55 -6.93
C TYR A 235 -6.09 -17.27 -6.66
N THR A 236 -5.95 -18.52 -7.11
CA THR A 236 -4.70 -19.28 -7.01
C THR A 236 -3.57 -18.59 -7.79
N GLN A 237 -3.83 -18.15 -9.02
CA GLN A 237 -2.85 -17.41 -9.81
C GLN A 237 -2.45 -16.10 -9.14
N TYR A 238 -3.41 -15.36 -8.59
CA TYR A 238 -3.15 -14.12 -7.86
C TYR A 238 -2.22 -14.35 -6.65
N LEU A 239 -2.48 -15.39 -5.85
CA LEU A 239 -1.61 -15.75 -4.71
C LEU A 239 -0.19 -16.13 -5.17
N PHE A 240 -0.05 -16.83 -6.29
CA PHE A 240 1.26 -17.20 -6.84
C PHE A 240 1.99 -16.02 -7.49
N SER A 241 1.30 -15.14 -8.22
CA SER A 241 1.92 -13.94 -8.80
C SER A 241 2.40 -12.98 -7.71
N GLU A 242 1.65 -12.86 -6.61
CA GLU A 242 2.12 -12.09 -5.45
C GLU A 242 3.36 -12.75 -4.82
N ALA A 243 3.40 -14.08 -4.73
CA ALA A 243 4.57 -14.81 -4.27
C ALA A 243 5.78 -14.71 -5.22
N GLU A 244 5.55 -14.69 -6.54
CA GLU A 244 6.59 -14.57 -7.56
C GLU A 244 7.13 -13.15 -7.69
N GLU A 245 6.30 -12.10 -7.59
CA GLU A 245 6.79 -10.71 -7.50
C GLU A 245 7.69 -10.52 -6.26
N LEU A 246 7.36 -11.17 -5.14
CA LEU A 246 8.22 -11.21 -3.96
C LEU A 246 9.54 -11.97 -4.19
N VAL A 247 9.60 -12.85 -5.19
CA VAL A 247 10.78 -13.66 -5.53
C VAL A 247 11.61 -13.06 -6.67
N LEU A 248 10.98 -12.46 -7.68
CA LEU A 248 11.63 -11.82 -8.83
C LEU A 248 12.16 -10.42 -8.51
N GLY A 249 11.52 -9.70 -7.58
CA GLY A 249 12.15 -8.54 -6.93
C GLY A 249 13.48 -8.87 -6.23
N LYS A 250 13.79 -10.16 -6.00
CA LYS A 250 15.10 -10.62 -5.49
C LYS A 250 16.18 -10.74 -6.57
N ALA A 251 15.84 -10.74 -7.87
CA ALA A 251 16.76 -11.10 -8.96
C ALA A 251 17.22 -9.91 -9.82
N GLU A 252 16.42 -8.83 -9.89
CA GLU A 252 16.78 -7.64 -10.67
C GLU A 252 17.72 -6.66 -9.94
N ASP A 253 17.75 -6.68 -8.60
CA ASP A 253 18.62 -5.83 -7.76
C ASP A 253 20.05 -6.39 -7.58
N LEU A 254 20.37 -7.52 -8.23
CA LEU A 254 21.69 -8.18 -8.19
C LEU A 254 22.55 -7.91 -9.44
N LYS A 255 22.19 -6.90 -10.26
CA LYS A 255 22.95 -6.50 -11.46
C LYS A 255 23.45 -5.07 -11.42
#